data_AF-A0AAV6LPR0-F1
#
_entry.id   AF-A0AAV6LPR0-F1
#
_cell.length_a   1.000
_cell.length_b   1.000
_cell.length_c   1.000
_cell.angle_alpha   90.00
_cell.angle_beta   90.00
_cell.angle_gamma   90.00
#
_symmetry.space_group_name_H-M   'P 1'
#
loop_
_entity.id
_entity.type
_entity.pdbx_description
1 polymer ?
#
loop_
_entity_poly.entity_id
_entity_poly.type
_entity_poly.pdbx_seq_one_letter_code
_entity_poly.pdbx_strand_id
1 'polypeptide(L)'
;MRVWIAVLSHTHLTNLFVSLSSSIWASGASLFPFLVILYFSSIPFSNLVRWGNTRMHFAIRCFAAANKSQKLPLKRKKKRLDELCVERFQQYSKTFIQSWILQGKVFVNGKLANKAGNPVSDDAVVEIRAEVPKYVCRGGYKLEAAIEQLSVDVNGKVALDSGLSTGGFTDCLLQYGASFVYGVDVGYGQVADKIRHDERVSVVERTNLRYLSGLPQKVDLVTLDLSFISILLVMPAVVNVMKEEATLVTLVKPQFEARRAQVGKGGIVKDPLVHHEVREKIISGVENHGFRCKGWIESPLKGAAGNTEFLVCFTRTADEIASQQSIDESR
;
A
#
# COMPACT_ATOMS: atom_id res chain seq x y z
N MET A 1 19.97 52.73 35.13
CA MET A 1 18.77 52.62 35.97
C MET A 1 18.03 51.34 35.61
N ARG A 2 17.94 50.42 36.59
CA ARG A 2 17.05 49.25 36.73
C ARG A 2 16.62 48.50 35.45
N VAL A 3 17.40 47.47 35.10
CA VAL A 3 16.92 46.32 34.33
C VAL A 3 16.18 45.40 35.31
N TRP A 4 14.88 45.23 35.10
CA TRP A 4 14.09 44.19 35.77
C TRP A 4 14.08 42.95 34.88
N ILE A 5 14.75 41.89 35.34
CA ILE A 5 14.68 40.55 34.76
C ILE A 5 13.48 39.88 35.41
N ALA A 6 12.39 39.68 34.65
CA ALA A 6 11.29 38.83 35.09
C ALA A 6 11.61 37.38 34.72
N VAL A 7 12.05 36.62 35.73
CA VAL A 7 12.07 35.16 35.73
C VAL A 7 10.64 34.69 35.96
N LEU A 8 10.07 33.91 35.04
CA LEU A 8 8.85 33.16 35.30
C LEU A 8 9.04 31.69 34.90
N SER A 9 8.99 30.85 35.93
CA SER A 9 9.08 29.40 35.91
C SER A 9 7.76 28.74 35.55
N HIS A 10 7.85 27.55 34.93
CA HIS A 10 6.76 26.61 34.72
C HIS A 10 5.86 26.41 35.95
N THR A 11 4.53 26.49 35.80
CA THR A 11 3.62 25.33 35.88
C THR A 11 2.13 25.72 35.80
N HIS A 12 1.40 24.92 35.03
CA HIS A 12 -0.01 24.51 35.15
C HIS A 12 -1.21 25.36 34.67
N LEU A 13 -2.03 24.65 33.87
CA LEU A 13 -3.50 24.62 33.78
C LEU A 13 -4.23 25.43 32.69
N THR A 14 -4.49 24.72 31.58
CA THR A 14 -5.81 24.44 30.96
C THR A 14 -6.98 25.43 31.09
N ASN A 15 -7.58 25.68 29.92
CA ASN A 15 -9.00 25.94 29.61
C ASN A 15 -9.57 27.35 29.80
N LEU A 16 -9.72 28.05 28.66
CA LEU A 16 -10.96 28.70 28.17
C LEU A 16 -10.73 29.03 26.68
N PHE A 17 -11.01 28.14 25.73
CA PHE A 17 -12.28 27.96 25.01
C PHE A 17 -13.04 29.26 24.66
N VAL A 18 -13.18 29.48 23.35
CA VAL A 18 -14.27 30.16 22.60
C VAL A 18 -14.04 31.61 22.08
N SER A 19 -13.94 31.65 20.74
CA SER A 19 -14.52 32.62 19.78
C SER A 19 -13.89 34.00 19.62
N LEU A 20 -13.27 34.21 18.45
CA LEU A 20 -13.60 35.27 17.47
C LEU A 20 -12.82 34.94 16.17
N SER A 21 -13.45 34.19 15.25
CA SER A 21 -14.06 34.68 14.00
C SER A 21 -13.08 35.32 12.99
N SER A 22 -12.64 34.46 12.05
CA SER A 22 -12.68 34.65 10.59
C SER A 22 -12.64 36.07 9.97
N SER A 23 -11.73 36.19 8.99
CA SER A 23 -11.82 36.97 7.73
C SER A 23 -11.01 38.28 7.67
N ILE A 24 -9.77 38.22 7.18
CA ILE A 24 -9.27 39.20 6.20
C ILE A 24 -8.49 38.45 5.12
N TRP A 25 -8.97 38.60 3.89
CA TRP A 25 -8.43 38.06 2.65
C TRP A 25 -7.35 38.99 2.07
N ALA A 26 -6.43 38.39 1.32
CA ALA A 26 -5.82 38.93 0.10
C ALA A 26 -5.06 40.27 0.17
N SER A 27 -3.73 40.19 0.19
CA SER A 27 -2.87 40.87 -0.82
C SER A 27 -1.45 40.32 -0.75
N GLY A 28 -0.91 39.87 -1.89
CA GLY A 28 0.45 39.37 -2.00
C GLY A 28 1.50 40.48 -2.01
N ALA A 29 2.63 40.24 -1.36
CA ALA A 29 3.93 40.74 -1.75
C ALA A 29 5.04 39.93 -1.06
N SER A 30 5.99 39.48 -1.86
CA SER A 30 7.26 38.85 -1.52
C SER A 30 8.14 39.69 -0.59
N LEU A 31 8.96 39.04 0.24
CA LEU A 31 10.43 39.24 0.33
C LEU A 31 11.04 38.44 1.52
N PHE A 32 12.02 37.57 1.20
CA PHE A 32 13.15 37.15 2.05
C PHE A 32 13.90 38.39 2.64
N PRO A 33 14.89 38.34 3.58
CA PRO A 33 15.84 37.24 3.86
C PRO A 33 16.41 37.14 5.31
N PHE A 34 17.44 36.28 5.45
CA PHE A 34 18.62 36.33 6.35
C PHE A 34 18.62 35.72 7.76
N LEU A 35 19.24 34.53 7.76
CA LEU A 35 20.12 33.95 8.75
C LEU A 35 21.20 34.95 9.23
N VAL A 36 21.35 35.13 10.55
CA VAL A 36 22.53 35.76 11.17
C VAL A 36 23.10 34.82 12.22
N ILE A 37 24.28 34.31 11.92
CA ILE A 37 25.21 33.63 12.82
C ILE A 37 26.00 34.72 13.55
N LEU A 38 26.11 34.66 14.89
CA LEU A 38 27.09 35.45 15.61
C LEU A 38 27.97 34.57 16.50
N TYR A 39 29.26 34.76 16.26
CA TYR A 39 30.42 34.11 16.84
C TYR A 39 30.77 34.67 18.22
N PHE A 40 31.50 33.84 18.97
CA PHE A 40 32.17 34.11 20.25
C PHE A 40 33.05 35.36 20.27
N SER A 41 33.16 36.00 21.43
CA SER A 41 34.45 36.48 21.93
C SER A 41 34.46 36.67 23.44
N SER A 42 35.35 35.91 24.07
CA SER A 42 35.77 35.91 25.47
C SER A 42 36.47 37.21 25.86
N ILE A 43 36.30 37.67 27.11
CA ILE A 43 37.22 38.63 27.77
C ILE A 43 37.53 38.14 29.20
N PRO A 44 38.80 38.20 29.66
CA PRO A 44 39.28 37.56 30.89
C PRO A 44 39.74 38.55 31.99
N PHE A 45 40.27 38.01 33.10
CA PHE A 45 41.08 38.67 34.17
C PHE A 45 40.35 39.72 35.03
N SER A 46 40.65 39.99 36.31
CA SER A 46 41.47 39.45 37.41
C SER A 46 41.27 40.41 38.59
N ASN A 47 41.37 39.96 39.85
CA ASN A 47 41.89 40.68 41.04
C ASN A 47 41.45 39.89 42.29
N LEU A 48 42.34 39.15 42.95
CA LEU A 48 43.37 39.54 43.93
C LEU A 48 42.81 39.88 45.33
N VAL A 49 42.82 38.83 46.17
CA VAL A 49 43.27 38.74 47.57
C VAL A 49 42.62 39.61 48.66
N ARG A 50 42.09 38.92 49.69
CA ARG A 50 42.41 39.24 51.09
C ARG A 50 42.41 37.98 51.97
N TRP A 51 43.51 37.79 52.70
CA TRP A 51 43.82 36.65 53.55
C TRP A 51 43.24 36.86 54.96
N GLY A 52 42.61 35.82 55.52
CA GLY A 52 42.20 35.74 56.92
C GLY A 52 42.66 34.40 57.48
N ASN A 53 43.62 34.44 58.39
CA ASN A 53 44.26 33.28 59.02
C ASN A 53 43.35 32.69 60.11
N THR A 54 42.91 31.45 59.94
CA THR A 54 42.45 30.62 61.06
C THR A 54 42.86 29.17 60.82
N ARG A 55 43.87 28.72 61.57
CA ARG A 55 44.29 27.32 61.64
C ARG A 55 43.19 26.51 62.33
N MET A 56 42.53 25.63 61.59
CA MET A 56 41.84 24.48 62.18
C MET A 56 42.57 23.20 61.75
N HIS A 57 43.10 22.49 62.74
CA HIS A 57 43.57 21.12 62.56
C HIS A 57 42.36 20.19 62.44
N PHE A 58 42.04 19.76 61.23
CA PHE A 58 41.14 18.63 60.99
C PHE A 58 41.97 17.47 60.43
N ALA A 59 41.92 16.33 61.13
CA ALA A 59 42.56 15.10 60.73
C ALA A 59 42.00 14.62 59.37
N ILE A 60 42.83 14.60 58.34
CA ILE A 60 42.49 14.02 57.04
C ILE A 60 42.60 12.50 57.17
N ARG A 61 41.47 11.82 57.33
CA ARG A 61 41.35 10.41 56.97
C ARG A 61 41.27 10.33 55.45
N CYS A 62 42.37 9.91 54.80
CA CYS A 62 42.36 9.54 53.39
C CYS A 62 41.51 8.29 53.19
N PHE A 63 40.28 8.44 52.72
CA PHE A 63 39.58 7.34 52.05
C PHE A 63 40.03 7.34 50.58
N ALA A 64 40.78 6.31 50.19
CA ALA A 64 41.04 6.02 48.79
C ALA A 64 39.70 5.64 48.13
N ALA A 65 39.09 6.58 47.41
CA ALA A 65 37.96 6.29 46.54
C ALA A 65 38.49 5.53 45.31
N ALA A 66 38.39 4.20 45.34
CA ALA A 66 38.56 3.38 44.16
C ALA A 66 37.48 3.74 43.14
N ASN A 67 37.82 4.52 42.12
CA ASN A 67 36.98 4.72 40.95
C ASN A 67 36.87 3.39 40.19
N LYS A 68 35.91 2.54 40.59
CA LYS A 68 35.34 1.54 39.69
C LYS A 68 34.67 2.32 38.57
N SER A 69 35.30 2.36 37.40
CA SER A 69 34.63 2.75 36.16
C SER A 69 33.46 1.80 35.95
N GLN A 70 32.29 2.16 36.45
CA GLN A 70 31.06 1.47 36.11
C GLN A 70 30.80 1.77 34.64
N LYS A 71 31.14 0.82 33.76
CA LYS A 71 30.54 0.77 32.43
C LYS A 71 29.04 0.61 32.65
N LEU A 72 28.30 1.72 32.64
CA LEU A 72 26.85 1.70 32.50
C LEU A 72 26.56 0.86 31.25
N PRO A 73 25.83 -0.27 31.36
CA PRO A 73 25.50 -1.05 30.18
C PRO A 73 24.67 -0.13 29.28
N LEU A 74 25.19 0.18 28.08
CA LEU A 74 24.43 0.87 27.06
C LEU A 74 23.12 0.10 26.91
N LYS A 75 22.02 0.76 27.30
CA LYS A 75 20.68 0.16 27.24
C LYS A 75 20.41 -0.10 25.76
N ARG A 76 20.68 -1.34 25.33
CA ARG A 76 20.51 -1.77 23.94
C ARG A 76 19.08 -1.45 23.54
N LYS A 77 18.92 -0.45 22.66
CA LYS A 77 17.62 -0.11 22.11
C LYS A 77 17.11 -1.37 21.42
N LYS A 78 15.96 -1.87 21.85
CA LYS A 78 15.28 -2.98 21.21
C LYS A 78 14.19 -2.42 20.31
N LYS A 79 14.10 -2.91 19.08
CA LYS A 79 13.05 -2.60 18.11
C LYS A 79 12.30 -3.88 17.77
N ARG A 80 11.12 -3.77 17.15
CA ARG A 80 10.45 -4.95 16.61
C ARG A 80 11.29 -5.52 15.46
N LEU A 81 11.30 -6.84 15.31
CA LEU A 81 12.04 -7.51 14.25
C LEU A 81 11.61 -7.04 12.86
N ASP A 82 10.31 -6.89 12.61
CA ASP A 82 9.82 -6.42 11.32
C ASP A 82 10.29 -4.99 10.99
N GLU A 83 10.23 -4.08 11.96
CA GLU A 83 10.74 -2.70 11.81
C GLU A 83 12.26 -2.68 11.56
N LEU A 84 13.03 -3.44 12.36
CA LEU A 84 14.48 -3.54 12.18
C LEU A 84 14.84 -4.11 10.79
N CYS A 85 14.09 -5.10 10.31
CA CYS A 85 14.26 -5.65 8.98
C CYS A 85 13.93 -4.63 7.89
N VAL A 86 12.86 -3.85 8.03
CA VAL A 86 12.48 -2.82 7.04
C VAL A 86 13.57 -1.74 6.95
N GLU A 87 14.12 -1.31 8.09
CA GLU A 87 15.19 -0.31 8.13
C GLU A 87 16.48 -0.78 7.45
N ARG A 88 16.82 -2.08 7.59
CA ARG A 88 18.06 -2.67 7.07
C ARG A 88 17.96 -3.23 5.66
N PHE A 89 16.79 -3.73 5.30
CA PHE A 89 16.50 -4.33 4.00
C PHE A 89 15.42 -3.52 3.28
N GLN A 90 15.73 -2.24 3.03
CA GLN A 90 14.81 -1.25 2.47
C GLN A 90 14.28 -1.63 1.08
N GLN A 91 14.98 -2.53 0.38
CA GLN A 91 14.52 -3.09 -0.89
C GLN A 91 13.28 -3.99 -0.77
N TYR A 92 12.92 -4.43 0.45
CA TYR A 92 11.78 -5.31 0.68
C TYR A 92 10.66 -4.56 1.41
N SER A 93 9.43 -4.81 0.95
CA SER A 93 8.25 -4.30 1.64
C SER A 93 8.11 -4.93 3.03
N LYS A 94 7.51 -4.17 3.96
CA LYS A 94 7.17 -4.68 5.29
C LYS A 94 6.34 -5.97 5.23
N THR A 95 5.45 -6.08 4.24
CA THR A 95 4.58 -7.23 4.03
C THR A 95 5.38 -8.49 3.68
N PHE A 96 6.41 -8.39 2.84
CA PHE A 96 7.30 -9.53 2.54
C PHE A 96 8.11 -9.94 3.75
N ILE A 97 8.68 -8.98 4.46
CA ILE A 97 9.44 -9.22 5.69
C ILE A 97 8.58 -9.97 6.71
N GLN A 98 7.36 -9.49 6.97
CA GLN A 98 6.44 -10.15 7.90
C GLN A 98 6.07 -11.56 7.44
N SER A 99 5.86 -11.77 6.13
CA SER A 99 5.58 -13.08 5.56
C SER A 99 6.75 -14.04 5.74
N TRP A 100 7.99 -13.61 5.46
CA TRP A 100 9.19 -14.43 5.62
C TRP A 100 9.47 -14.78 7.07
N ILE A 101 9.22 -13.85 8.00
CA ILE A 101 9.28 -14.15 9.43
C ILE A 101 8.31 -15.28 9.76
N LEU A 102 7.04 -15.17 9.37
CA LEU A 102 6.03 -16.22 9.62
C LEU A 102 6.38 -17.56 8.97
N GLN A 103 7.01 -17.54 7.80
CA GLN A 103 7.48 -18.73 7.09
C GLN A 103 8.78 -19.33 7.67
N GLY A 104 9.37 -18.70 8.70
CA GLY A 104 10.62 -19.18 9.28
C GLY A 104 11.83 -19.00 8.37
N LYS A 105 11.84 -17.94 7.56
CA LYS A 105 12.94 -17.60 6.65
C LYS A 105 13.87 -16.52 7.21
N VAL A 106 13.60 -16.01 8.42
CA VAL A 106 14.39 -14.95 9.06
C VAL A 106 15.12 -15.50 10.28
N PHE A 107 16.41 -15.19 10.38
CA PHE A 107 17.29 -15.62 11.47
C PHE A 107 17.86 -14.40 12.19
N VAL A 108 17.90 -14.46 13.51
CA VAL A 108 18.48 -13.44 14.40
C VAL A 108 19.58 -14.10 15.22
N ASN A 109 20.82 -13.63 15.08
CA ASN A 109 22.01 -14.22 15.71
C ASN A 109 22.09 -15.75 15.48
N GLY A 110 21.83 -16.19 14.25
CA GLY A 110 21.83 -17.61 13.86
C GLY A 110 20.62 -18.43 14.31
N LYS A 111 19.64 -17.85 15.01
CA LYS A 111 18.42 -18.54 15.47
C LYS A 111 17.20 -18.13 14.67
N LEU A 112 16.34 -19.10 14.36
CA LEU A 112 15.08 -18.88 13.68
C LEU A 112 14.19 -17.88 14.45
N ALA A 113 13.68 -16.86 13.75
CA ALA A 113 12.71 -15.92 14.30
C ALA A 113 11.41 -15.97 13.49
N ASN A 114 10.32 -16.34 14.17
CA ASN A 114 9.01 -16.58 13.56
C ASN A 114 7.90 -15.63 14.02
N LYS A 115 8.24 -14.56 14.74
CA LYS A 115 7.31 -13.54 15.21
C LYS A 115 7.82 -12.14 14.88
N ALA A 116 7.05 -11.42 14.07
CA ALA A 116 7.39 -10.08 13.59
C ALA A 116 7.57 -9.06 14.72
N GLY A 117 6.71 -9.13 15.74
CA GLY A 117 6.74 -8.21 16.89
C GLY A 117 7.80 -8.53 17.94
N ASN A 118 8.66 -9.55 17.75
CA ASN A 118 9.68 -9.88 18.74
C ASN A 118 10.66 -8.71 18.92
N PRO A 119 10.96 -8.29 20.17
CA PRO A 119 11.91 -7.22 20.42
C PRO A 119 13.34 -7.74 20.21
N VAL A 120 14.01 -7.19 19.21
CA VAL A 120 15.37 -7.54 18.81
C VAL A 120 16.28 -6.34 19.06
N SER A 121 17.51 -6.64 19.49
CA SER A 121 18.52 -5.61 19.74
C SER A 121 18.95 -4.94 18.44
N ASP A 122 19.18 -3.63 18.46
CA ASP A 122 19.63 -2.86 17.30
C ASP A 122 21.00 -3.31 16.75
N ASP A 123 21.81 -4.01 17.56
CA ASP A 123 23.10 -4.61 17.19
C ASP A 123 23.00 -6.10 16.78
N ALA A 124 21.81 -6.71 16.79
CA ALA A 124 21.66 -8.11 16.43
C ALA A 124 21.98 -8.34 14.95
N VAL A 125 22.59 -9.49 14.62
CA VAL A 125 22.80 -9.91 13.23
C VAL A 125 21.50 -10.51 12.72
N VAL A 126 20.97 -9.99 11.61
CA VAL A 126 19.72 -10.46 10.99
C VAL A 126 20.02 -10.97 9.59
N GLU A 127 19.59 -12.19 9.29
CA GLU A 127 19.71 -12.82 7.98
C GLU A 127 18.32 -13.19 7.46
N ILE A 128 18.05 -12.88 6.19
CA ILE A 128 16.84 -13.30 5.49
C ILE A 128 17.23 -14.33 4.44
N ARG A 129 16.75 -15.56 4.60
CA ARG A 129 16.97 -16.69 3.68
C ARG A 129 15.69 -16.96 2.90
N ALA A 130 15.32 -16.00 2.06
CA ALA A 130 14.09 -16.06 1.29
C ALA A 130 14.30 -15.61 -0.15
N GLU A 131 13.59 -16.26 -1.06
CA GLU A 131 13.46 -15.78 -2.45
C GLU A 131 12.45 -14.64 -2.51
N VAL A 132 12.79 -13.64 -3.31
CA VAL A 132 11.91 -12.50 -3.60
C VAL A 132 10.78 -12.98 -4.50
N PRO A 133 9.50 -12.84 -4.09
CA PRO A 133 8.39 -13.21 -4.95
C PRO A 133 8.39 -12.37 -6.23
N LYS A 134 7.96 -12.98 -7.34
CA LYS A 134 7.86 -12.31 -8.64
C LYS A 134 6.93 -11.08 -8.57
N TYR A 135 5.82 -11.19 -7.84
CA TYR A 135 4.80 -10.16 -7.72
C TYR A 135 4.64 -9.65 -6.28
N VAL A 136 4.23 -8.38 -6.13
CA VAL A 136 3.94 -7.76 -4.81
C VAL A 136 2.90 -8.49 -3.97
N CYS A 137 1.99 -9.25 -4.59
CA CYS A 137 1.10 -10.16 -3.89
C CYS A 137 0.77 -11.38 -4.75
N ARG A 138 0.21 -12.43 -4.12
CA ARG A 138 -0.12 -13.70 -4.79
C ARG A 138 -1.12 -13.53 -5.94
N GLY A 139 -1.89 -12.44 -5.96
CA GLY A 139 -2.84 -12.15 -7.04
C GLY A 139 -2.18 -12.14 -8.42
N GLY A 140 -0.94 -11.67 -8.55
CA GLY A 140 -0.25 -11.60 -9.85
C GLY A 140 -0.14 -12.96 -10.56
N TYR A 141 0.01 -14.06 -9.81
CA TYR A 141 0.05 -15.42 -10.38
C TYR A 141 -1.29 -15.85 -11.00
N LYS A 142 -2.41 -15.27 -10.57
CA LYS A 142 -3.70 -15.54 -11.20
C LYS A 142 -3.73 -14.92 -12.60
N LEU A 143 -3.41 -13.63 -12.71
CA LEU A 143 -3.41 -12.94 -14.00
C LEU A 143 -2.36 -13.50 -14.94
N GLU A 144 -1.17 -13.85 -14.44
CA GLU A 144 -0.13 -14.55 -15.20
C GLU A 144 -0.68 -15.82 -15.88
N ALA A 145 -1.39 -16.67 -15.12
CA ALA A 145 -1.98 -17.88 -15.69
C ALA A 145 -3.00 -17.57 -16.79
N ALA A 146 -3.81 -16.52 -16.65
CA ALA A 146 -4.71 -16.09 -17.72
C ALA A 146 -3.94 -15.57 -18.95
N ILE A 147 -2.89 -14.77 -18.75
CA ILE A 147 -2.08 -14.25 -19.85
C ILE A 147 -1.47 -15.39 -20.66
N GLU A 148 -0.83 -16.34 -19.97
CA GLU A 148 -0.14 -17.46 -20.63
C GLU A 148 -1.12 -18.44 -21.28
N GLN A 149 -2.17 -18.86 -20.56
CA GLN A 149 -3.06 -19.93 -21.04
C GLN A 149 -4.15 -19.44 -21.99
N LEU A 150 -4.57 -18.18 -21.89
CA LEU A 150 -5.57 -17.57 -22.76
C LEU A 150 -4.95 -16.64 -23.81
N SER A 151 -3.61 -16.59 -23.90
CA SER A 151 -2.86 -15.83 -24.90
C SER A 151 -3.24 -14.33 -24.93
N VAL A 152 -3.31 -13.70 -23.76
CA VAL A 152 -3.65 -12.27 -23.64
C VAL A 152 -2.44 -11.43 -24.03
N ASP A 153 -2.59 -10.58 -25.05
CA ASP A 153 -1.57 -9.62 -25.43
C ASP A 153 -1.59 -8.40 -24.49
N VAL A 154 -0.50 -8.22 -23.73
CA VAL A 154 -0.31 -7.13 -22.76
C VAL A 154 0.75 -6.13 -23.24
N ASN A 155 1.65 -6.55 -24.13
CA ASN A 155 2.84 -5.77 -24.45
C ASN A 155 2.49 -4.45 -25.16
N GLY A 156 2.99 -3.34 -24.64
CA GLY A 156 2.70 -1.99 -25.12
C GLY A 156 1.28 -1.47 -24.84
N LYS A 157 0.41 -2.26 -24.21
CA LYS A 157 -1.00 -1.92 -23.98
C LYS A 157 -1.17 -0.96 -22.81
N VAL A 158 -2.16 -0.07 -22.94
CA VAL A 158 -2.67 0.71 -21.80
C VAL A 158 -3.74 -0.13 -21.11
N ALA A 159 -3.58 -0.36 -19.81
CA ALA A 159 -4.47 -1.21 -19.04
C ALA A 159 -5.23 -0.44 -17.95
N LEU A 160 -6.39 -0.96 -17.58
CA LEU A 160 -7.10 -0.64 -16.34
C LEU A 160 -7.11 -1.89 -15.45
N ASP A 161 -6.57 -1.78 -14.24
CA ASP A 161 -6.71 -2.77 -13.18
C ASP A 161 -7.74 -2.31 -12.16
N SER A 162 -8.89 -2.97 -12.11
CA SER A 162 -9.97 -2.65 -11.16
C SER A 162 -10.08 -3.68 -10.05
N GLY A 163 -9.94 -3.20 -8.82
CA GLY A 163 -9.65 -4.04 -7.65
C GLY A 163 -8.14 -4.11 -7.36
N LEU A 164 -7.42 -2.99 -7.59
CA LEU A 164 -5.97 -2.89 -7.45
C LEU A 164 -5.42 -3.52 -6.15
N SER A 165 -6.08 -3.28 -5.02
CA SER A 165 -5.69 -3.75 -3.68
C SER A 165 -4.19 -3.50 -3.39
N THR A 166 -3.40 -4.54 -3.18
CA THR A 166 -1.93 -4.43 -3.01
C THR A 166 -1.19 -4.13 -4.32
N GLY A 167 -1.80 -4.41 -5.47
CA GLY A 167 -1.25 -4.18 -6.81
C GLY A 167 -0.73 -5.42 -7.52
N GLY A 168 -1.21 -6.62 -7.19
CA GLY A 168 -0.69 -7.87 -7.77
C GLY A 168 -0.93 -8.01 -9.27
N PHE A 169 -2.13 -7.66 -9.74
CA PHE A 169 -2.47 -7.69 -11.17
C PHE A 169 -1.70 -6.59 -11.92
N THR A 170 -1.70 -5.36 -11.39
CA THR A 170 -0.86 -4.27 -11.92
C THR A 170 0.62 -4.66 -12.04
N ASP A 171 1.22 -5.28 -11.02
CA ASP A 171 2.62 -5.74 -11.10
C ASP A 171 2.83 -6.77 -12.22
N CYS A 172 1.85 -7.68 -12.40
CA CYS A 172 1.86 -8.64 -13.49
C CYS A 172 1.77 -7.94 -14.86
N LEU A 173 0.83 -7.01 -15.04
CA LEU A 173 0.68 -6.23 -16.27
C LEU A 173 1.98 -5.49 -16.64
N LEU A 174 2.61 -4.82 -15.68
CA LEU A 174 3.85 -4.09 -15.88
C LEU A 174 5.03 -5.00 -16.28
N GLN A 175 5.11 -6.19 -15.68
CA GLN A 175 6.15 -7.18 -16.01
C GLN A 175 5.92 -7.84 -17.37
N TYR A 176 4.66 -7.93 -17.80
CA TYR A 176 4.26 -8.41 -19.14
C TYR A 176 4.29 -7.31 -20.22
N GLY A 177 4.80 -6.12 -19.89
CA GLY A 177 5.10 -5.08 -20.85
C GLY A 177 3.98 -4.06 -21.08
N ALA A 178 2.97 -3.96 -20.21
CA ALA A 178 2.00 -2.87 -20.27
C ALA A 178 2.72 -1.51 -20.28
N SER A 179 2.31 -0.62 -21.19
CA SER A 179 2.91 0.71 -21.34
C SER A 179 2.44 1.66 -20.24
N PHE A 180 1.21 1.48 -19.76
CA PHE A 180 0.62 2.25 -18.69
C PHE A 180 -0.52 1.49 -18.01
N VAL A 181 -0.72 1.68 -16.70
CA VAL A 181 -1.81 1.06 -15.92
C VAL A 181 -2.55 2.09 -15.09
N TYR A 182 -3.86 2.20 -15.28
CA TYR A 182 -4.75 2.86 -14.33
C TYR A 182 -5.18 1.84 -13.27
N GLY A 183 -4.79 2.04 -12.02
CA GLY A 183 -5.15 1.16 -10.91
C GLY A 183 -6.29 1.77 -10.10
N VAL A 184 -7.51 1.21 -10.19
CA VAL A 184 -8.71 1.70 -9.49
C VAL A 184 -9.03 0.81 -8.30
N ASP A 185 -9.24 1.42 -7.14
CA ASP A 185 -9.71 0.71 -5.94
C ASP A 185 -10.67 1.53 -5.09
N VAL A 186 -11.57 0.84 -4.40
CA VAL A 186 -12.47 1.46 -3.40
C VAL A 186 -11.78 1.69 -2.06
N GLY A 187 -10.73 0.93 -1.76
CA GLY A 187 -9.89 1.02 -0.59
C GLY A 187 -8.91 2.19 -0.65
N TYR A 188 -8.11 2.31 0.41
CA TYR A 188 -7.11 3.35 0.57
C TYR A 188 -5.91 2.84 1.37
N GLY A 189 -4.70 3.17 0.92
CA GLY A 189 -3.45 2.90 1.63
C GLY A 189 -3.00 1.43 1.58
N GLN A 190 -3.49 0.66 0.60
CA GLN A 190 -3.17 -0.77 0.48
C GLN A 190 -2.11 -1.07 -0.59
N VAL A 191 -1.97 -0.17 -1.57
CA VAL A 191 -1.07 -0.33 -2.72
C VAL A 191 0.39 -0.39 -2.27
N ALA A 192 1.12 -1.40 -2.73
CA ALA A 192 2.53 -1.57 -2.41
C ALA A 192 3.38 -0.41 -2.96
N ASP A 193 4.44 -0.04 -2.23
CA ASP A 193 5.30 1.10 -2.59
C ASP A 193 5.90 0.99 -3.99
N LYS A 194 6.27 -0.24 -4.42
CA LYS A 194 6.74 -0.53 -5.78
C LYS A 194 5.75 -0.06 -6.84
N ILE A 195 4.45 -0.30 -6.63
CA ILE A 195 3.40 0.05 -7.59
C ILE A 195 3.03 1.51 -7.48
N ARG A 196 3.00 2.06 -6.26
CA ARG A 196 2.63 3.46 -6.03
C ARG A 196 3.61 4.45 -6.67
N HIS A 197 4.88 4.08 -6.80
CA HIS A 197 5.92 4.96 -7.34
C HIS A 197 6.39 4.56 -8.76
N ASP A 198 5.78 3.57 -9.41
CA ASP A 198 6.08 3.26 -10.80
C ASP A 198 5.47 4.36 -11.71
N GLU A 199 6.29 4.98 -12.54
CA GLU A 199 5.89 6.09 -13.42
C GLU A 199 4.81 5.70 -14.45
N ARG A 200 4.67 4.40 -14.73
CA ARG A 200 3.67 3.85 -15.64
C ARG A 200 2.34 3.58 -14.95
N VAL A 201 2.18 3.93 -13.68
CA VAL A 201 0.95 3.65 -12.91
C VAL A 201 0.29 4.94 -12.44
N SER A 202 -1.02 5.04 -12.68
CA SER A 202 -1.87 6.03 -12.03
C SER A 202 -2.79 5.34 -11.03
N VAL A 203 -2.55 5.58 -9.74
CA VAL A 203 -3.36 5.02 -8.65
C VAL A 203 -4.56 5.91 -8.36
N VAL A 204 -5.76 5.35 -8.47
CA VAL A 204 -7.04 6.01 -8.25
C VAL A 204 -7.79 5.27 -7.13
N GLU A 205 -7.46 5.61 -5.88
CA GLU A 205 -8.07 5.05 -4.67
C GLU A 205 -9.41 5.72 -4.33
N ARG A 206 -10.17 5.12 -3.40
CA ARG A 206 -11.50 5.59 -2.96
C ARG A 206 -12.50 5.78 -4.11
N THR A 207 -12.34 5.04 -5.18
CA THR A 207 -13.13 5.17 -6.40
C THR A 207 -13.82 3.86 -6.71
N ASN A 208 -15.14 3.90 -6.82
CA ASN A 208 -15.92 2.75 -7.21
C ASN A 208 -16.02 2.71 -8.74
N LEU A 209 -15.51 1.63 -9.34
CA LEU A 209 -15.53 1.43 -10.80
C LEU A 209 -16.91 1.65 -11.41
N ARG A 210 -17.99 1.23 -10.71
CA ARG A 210 -19.37 1.38 -11.19
C ARG A 210 -19.73 2.83 -11.55
N TYR A 211 -19.11 3.80 -10.88
CA TYR A 211 -19.37 5.23 -11.05
C TYR A 211 -18.20 5.96 -11.72
N LEU A 212 -17.24 5.23 -12.28
CA LEU A 212 -16.12 5.82 -13.01
C LEU A 212 -16.64 6.41 -14.33
N SER A 213 -16.65 7.73 -14.43
CA SER A 213 -17.17 8.47 -15.58
C SER A 213 -16.23 8.46 -16.80
N GLY A 214 -14.94 8.19 -16.59
CA GLY A 214 -13.95 8.16 -17.66
C GLY A 214 -12.53 7.99 -17.13
N LEU A 215 -11.60 7.82 -18.06
CA LEU A 215 -10.16 7.86 -17.83
C LEU A 215 -9.54 8.90 -18.77
N PRO A 216 -8.33 9.42 -18.46
CA PRO A 216 -7.64 10.38 -19.34
C PRO A 216 -7.46 9.89 -20.78
N GLN A 217 -7.36 8.57 -20.98
CA GLN A 217 -7.44 7.92 -22.28
C GLN A 217 -8.16 6.58 -22.16
N LYS A 218 -8.75 6.12 -23.26
CA LYS A 218 -9.33 4.77 -23.33
C LYS A 218 -8.25 3.69 -23.26
N VAL A 219 -8.59 2.55 -22.69
CA VAL A 219 -7.65 1.44 -22.43
C VAL A 219 -7.82 0.30 -23.44
N ASP A 220 -6.74 -0.42 -23.70
CA ASP A 220 -6.68 -1.60 -24.57
C ASP A 220 -6.97 -2.91 -23.82
N LEU A 221 -6.79 -2.91 -22.49
CA LEU A 221 -6.96 -4.07 -21.63
C LEU A 221 -7.62 -3.66 -20.31
N VAL A 222 -8.59 -4.45 -19.84
CA VAL A 222 -9.18 -4.29 -18.51
C VAL A 222 -9.04 -5.59 -17.73
N THR A 223 -8.61 -5.49 -16.47
CA THR A 223 -8.65 -6.60 -15.51
C THR A 223 -9.63 -6.30 -14.39
N LEU A 224 -10.49 -7.26 -14.06
CA LEU A 224 -11.47 -7.14 -12.97
C LEU A 224 -11.19 -8.19 -11.88
N ASP A 225 -10.69 -7.75 -10.72
CA ASP A 225 -10.56 -8.55 -9.48
C ASP A 225 -11.43 -7.95 -8.36
N LEU A 226 -12.75 -7.96 -8.58
CA LEU A 226 -13.70 -7.30 -7.69
C LEU A 226 -14.22 -8.24 -6.60
N SER A 227 -14.59 -7.68 -5.45
CA SER A 227 -15.20 -8.41 -4.34
C SER A 227 -16.48 -7.72 -3.90
N PHE A 228 -17.46 -8.49 -3.42
CA PHE A 228 -18.75 -7.99 -2.91
C PHE A 228 -19.66 -7.28 -3.94
N ILE A 229 -19.33 -7.37 -5.23
CA ILE A 229 -20.14 -6.84 -6.33
C ILE A 229 -20.11 -7.85 -7.48
N SER A 230 -21.22 -7.94 -8.21
CA SER A 230 -21.28 -8.71 -9.44
C SER A 230 -20.55 -7.99 -10.57
N ILE A 231 -19.81 -8.74 -11.39
CA ILE A 231 -19.12 -8.23 -12.59
C ILE A 231 -20.11 -7.51 -13.52
N LEU A 232 -21.32 -8.05 -13.67
CA LEU A 232 -22.33 -7.49 -14.59
C LEU A 232 -22.74 -6.04 -14.23
N LEU A 233 -22.64 -5.66 -12.95
CA LEU A 233 -23.02 -4.32 -12.49
C LEU A 233 -22.01 -3.24 -12.85
N VAL A 234 -20.77 -3.61 -13.19
CA VAL A 234 -19.71 -2.66 -13.56
C VAL A 234 -19.52 -2.56 -15.07
N MET A 235 -20.11 -3.46 -15.85
CA MET A 235 -19.92 -3.53 -17.30
C MET A 235 -20.22 -2.22 -18.05
N PRO A 236 -21.26 -1.44 -17.72
CA PRO A 236 -21.49 -0.15 -18.38
C PRO A 236 -20.31 0.82 -18.25
N ALA A 237 -19.68 0.88 -17.06
CA ALA A 237 -18.50 1.72 -16.85
C ALA A 237 -17.27 1.16 -17.57
N VAL A 238 -17.11 -0.16 -17.61
CA VAL A 238 -16.04 -0.85 -18.34
C VAL A 238 -16.11 -0.55 -19.84
N VAL A 239 -17.29 -0.68 -20.46
CA VAL A 239 -17.52 -0.37 -21.89
C VAL A 239 -17.14 1.07 -22.22
N ASN A 240 -17.49 2.01 -21.33
CA ASN A 240 -17.22 3.43 -21.51
C ASN A 240 -15.71 3.75 -21.59
N VAL A 241 -14.88 3.08 -20.79
CA VAL A 241 -13.43 3.34 -20.69
C VAL A 241 -12.58 2.50 -21.64
N MET A 242 -13.13 1.45 -22.24
CA MET A 242 -12.42 0.60 -23.20
C MET A 242 -12.42 1.17 -24.62
N LYS A 243 -11.34 0.91 -25.36
CA LYS A 243 -11.33 1.02 -26.83
C LYS A 243 -12.18 -0.09 -27.46
N GLU A 244 -12.46 0.03 -28.75
CA GLU A 244 -12.96 -1.08 -29.56
C GLU A 244 -11.88 -2.16 -29.67
N GLU A 245 -12.29 -3.43 -29.84
CA GLU A 245 -11.38 -4.58 -29.92
C GLU A 245 -10.43 -4.77 -28.71
N ALA A 246 -10.70 -4.07 -27.61
CA ALA A 246 -9.95 -4.20 -26.36
C ALA A 246 -10.26 -5.54 -25.66
N THR A 247 -9.31 -5.99 -24.85
CA THR A 247 -9.41 -7.25 -24.11
C THR A 247 -9.92 -7.02 -22.69
N LEU A 248 -10.79 -7.90 -22.21
CA LEU A 248 -11.27 -7.92 -20.83
C LEU A 248 -10.91 -9.26 -20.20
N VAL A 249 -10.20 -9.24 -19.07
CA VAL A 249 -9.94 -10.42 -18.24
C VAL A 249 -10.64 -10.22 -16.90
N THR A 250 -11.56 -11.10 -16.56
CA THR A 250 -12.33 -10.99 -15.31
C THR A 250 -12.14 -12.22 -14.42
N LEU A 251 -11.91 -11.98 -13.12
CA LEU A 251 -11.87 -13.01 -12.10
C LEU A 251 -13.28 -13.23 -11.53
N VAL A 252 -13.93 -14.30 -11.99
CA VAL A 252 -15.24 -14.73 -11.53
C VAL A 252 -15.11 -15.44 -10.18
N LYS A 253 -15.79 -14.87 -9.18
CA LYS A 253 -15.82 -15.36 -7.81
C LYS A 253 -17.22 -15.86 -7.46
N PRO A 254 -17.49 -17.19 -7.51
CA PRO A 254 -18.82 -17.74 -7.33
C PRO A 254 -19.56 -17.24 -6.09
N GLN A 255 -18.86 -17.01 -4.98
CA GLN A 255 -19.43 -16.49 -3.74
C GLN A 255 -20.05 -15.09 -3.85
N PHE A 256 -19.71 -14.30 -4.86
CA PHE A 256 -20.28 -12.98 -5.11
C PHE A 256 -21.30 -12.96 -6.25
N GLU A 257 -21.42 -14.05 -7.00
CA GLU A 257 -22.26 -14.14 -8.21
C GLU A 257 -23.43 -15.11 -8.08
N ALA A 258 -23.28 -16.12 -7.22
CA ALA A 258 -24.29 -17.11 -6.92
C ALA A 258 -25.43 -16.52 -6.08
N ARG A 259 -26.58 -17.20 -6.06
CA ARG A 259 -27.72 -16.80 -5.21
C ARG A 259 -27.36 -17.06 -3.75
N ARG A 260 -27.95 -16.28 -2.84
CA ARG A 260 -27.69 -16.40 -1.39
C ARG A 260 -27.89 -17.82 -0.84
N ALA A 261 -28.88 -18.56 -1.37
CA ALA A 261 -29.16 -19.95 -0.97
C ALA A 261 -28.10 -20.97 -1.43
N GLN A 262 -27.30 -20.63 -2.45
CA GLN A 262 -26.24 -21.49 -3.01
C GLN A 262 -24.88 -21.27 -2.32
N VAL A 263 -24.77 -20.26 -1.46
CA VAL A 263 -23.54 -19.95 -0.73
C VAL A 263 -23.57 -20.67 0.62
N GLY A 264 -22.65 -21.61 0.81
CA GLY A 264 -22.57 -22.41 2.02
C GLY A 264 -21.98 -21.68 3.23
N LYS A 265 -21.87 -22.39 4.35
CA LYS A 265 -21.26 -21.88 5.60
C LYS A 265 -19.85 -21.34 5.33
N GLY A 266 -19.57 -20.14 5.85
CA GLY A 266 -18.28 -19.47 5.67
C GLY A 266 -18.12 -18.74 4.33
N GLY A 267 -19.20 -18.59 3.54
CA GLY A 267 -19.14 -17.90 2.25
C GLY A 267 -18.48 -18.74 1.15
N ILE A 268 -18.56 -20.07 1.26
CA ILE A 268 -17.89 -21.00 0.34
C ILE A 268 -18.92 -21.64 -0.59
N VAL A 269 -18.69 -21.55 -1.89
CA VAL A 269 -19.44 -22.28 -2.90
C VAL A 269 -18.63 -23.52 -3.28
N LYS A 270 -19.15 -24.72 -2.94
CA LYS A 270 -18.47 -26.00 -3.20
C LYS A 270 -19.06 -26.78 -4.36
N ASP A 271 -20.33 -26.53 -4.69
CA ASP A 271 -21.06 -27.29 -5.69
C ASP A 271 -20.56 -26.94 -7.11
N PRO A 272 -20.01 -27.91 -7.86
CA PRO A 272 -19.55 -27.69 -9.23
C PRO A 272 -20.65 -27.24 -10.18
N LEU A 273 -21.92 -27.61 -9.94
CA LEU A 273 -23.06 -27.17 -10.74
C LEU A 273 -23.30 -25.67 -10.56
N VAL A 274 -23.15 -25.16 -9.33
CA VAL A 274 -23.23 -23.72 -9.05
C VAL A 274 -22.06 -22.97 -9.69
N HIS A 275 -20.85 -23.54 -9.67
CA HIS A 275 -19.71 -22.96 -10.38
C HIS A 275 -19.97 -22.82 -11.87
N HIS A 276 -20.53 -23.86 -12.49
CA HIS A 276 -20.93 -23.84 -13.89
C HIS A 276 -22.03 -22.79 -14.15
N GLU A 277 -23.13 -22.80 -13.38
CA GLU A 277 -24.23 -21.82 -13.51
C GLU A 277 -23.71 -20.38 -13.45
N VAL A 278 -22.86 -20.08 -12.46
CA VAL A 278 -22.27 -18.75 -12.30
C VAL A 278 -21.42 -18.37 -13.51
N ARG A 279 -20.54 -19.26 -13.97
CA ARG A 279 -19.64 -18.96 -15.08
C ARG A 279 -20.42 -18.68 -16.36
N GLU A 280 -21.41 -19.52 -16.69
CA GLU A 280 -22.26 -19.31 -17.87
C GLU A 280 -23.10 -18.03 -17.77
N LYS A 281 -23.62 -17.71 -16.57
CA LYS A 281 -24.32 -16.44 -16.30
C LYS A 281 -23.42 -15.24 -16.57
N ILE A 282 -22.17 -15.28 -16.12
CA ILE A 282 -21.22 -14.18 -16.34
C ILE A 282 -20.82 -14.08 -17.80
N ILE A 283 -20.50 -15.19 -18.46
CA ILE A 283 -20.17 -15.20 -19.89
C ILE A 283 -21.32 -14.56 -20.69
N SER A 284 -22.53 -15.11 -20.57
CA SER A 284 -23.70 -14.62 -21.30
C SER A 284 -24.01 -13.15 -20.98
N GLY A 285 -23.90 -12.77 -19.69
CA GLY A 285 -24.16 -11.40 -19.25
C GLY A 285 -23.14 -10.39 -19.77
N VAL A 286 -21.86 -10.76 -19.86
CA VAL A 286 -20.81 -9.91 -20.44
C VAL A 286 -20.98 -9.82 -21.95
N GLU A 287 -21.36 -10.91 -22.63
CA GLU A 287 -21.62 -10.90 -24.08
C GLU A 287 -22.76 -9.96 -24.46
N ASN A 288 -23.80 -9.84 -23.62
CA ASN A 288 -24.88 -8.85 -23.79
C ASN A 288 -24.40 -7.38 -23.73
N HIS A 289 -23.14 -7.13 -23.34
CA HIS A 289 -22.53 -5.80 -23.33
C HIS A 289 -21.56 -5.58 -24.50
N GLY A 290 -21.64 -6.38 -25.57
CA GLY A 290 -20.80 -6.21 -26.76
C GLY A 290 -19.42 -6.86 -26.62
N PHE A 291 -19.37 -8.04 -26.04
CA PHE A 291 -18.15 -8.82 -25.88
C PHE A 291 -18.32 -10.22 -26.45
N ARG A 292 -17.21 -10.89 -26.74
CA ARG A 292 -17.16 -12.31 -27.10
C ARG A 292 -16.20 -13.05 -26.18
N CYS A 293 -16.65 -14.15 -25.59
CA CYS A 293 -15.78 -15.00 -24.78
C CYS A 293 -14.69 -15.65 -25.66
N LYS A 294 -13.43 -15.57 -25.21
CA LYS A 294 -12.27 -16.23 -25.85
C LYS A 294 -11.87 -17.51 -25.15
N GLY A 295 -12.28 -17.68 -23.90
CA GLY A 295 -11.98 -18.86 -23.09
C GLY A 295 -11.92 -18.53 -21.60
N TRP A 296 -11.78 -19.57 -20.79
CA TRP A 296 -11.65 -19.44 -19.35
C TRP A 296 -10.74 -20.53 -18.78
N ILE A 297 -10.20 -20.27 -17.58
CA ILE A 297 -9.43 -21.22 -16.79
C ILE A 297 -9.88 -21.19 -15.33
N GLU A 298 -9.65 -22.26 -14.58
CA GLU A 298 -9.68 -22.19 -13.12
C GLU A 298 -8.46 -21.40 -12.63
N SER A 299 -8.65 -20.51 -11.66
CA SER A 299 -7.55 -19.79 -11.02
C SER A 299 -6.57 -20.78 -10.39
N PRO A 300 -5.24 -20.63 -10.59
CA PRO A 300 -4.24 -21.53 -10.01
C PRO A 300 -4.19 -21.44 -8.47
N LEU A 301 -4.77 -20.36 -7.92
CA LEU A 301 -4.88 -20.12 -6.49
C LEU A 301 -6.34 -20.09 -6.07
N LYS A 302 -6.64 -20.74 -4.95
CA LYS A 302 -7.95 -20.60 -4.30
C LYS A 302 -8.12 -19.19 -3.72
N GLY A 303 -9.34 -18.69 -3.78
CA GLY A 303 -9.78 -17.43 -3.22
C GLY A 303 -9.88 -17.42 -1.70
N ALA A 304 -10.52 -16.38 -1.19
CA ALA A 304 -10.80 -16.27 0.25
C ALA A 304 -11.61 -17.48 0.75
N ALA A 305 -11.25 -17.97 1.93
CA ALA A 305 -11.85 -19.15 2.56
C ALA A 305 -11.79 -20.45 1.72
N GLY A 306 -10.93 -20.51 0.69
CA GLY A 306 -10.74 -21.70 -0.15
C GLY A 306 -11.71 -21.81 -1.33
N ASN A 307 -12.41 -20.73 -1.69
CA ASN A 307 -13.28 -20.71 -2.87
C ASN A 307 -12.50 -21.00 -4.15
N THR A 308 -13.08 -21.81 -5.04
CA THR A 308 -12.63 -21.91 -6.43
C THR A 308 -13.05 -20.63 -7.17
N GLU A 309 -12.14 -20.05 -7.94
CA GLU A 309 -12.36 -18.85 -8.74
C GLU A 309 -11.97 -19.14 -10.19
N PHE A 310 -12.50 -18.40 -11.15
CA PHE A 310 -12.27 -18.63 -12.57
C PHE A 310 -11.83 -17.34 -13.25
N LEU A 311 -10.88 -17.42 -14.17
CA LEU A 311 -10.52 -16.30 -15.04
C LEU A 311 -11.17 -16.49 -16.39
N VAL A 312 -11.85 -15.47 -16.88
CA VAL A 312 -12.51 -15.49 -18.19
C VAL A 312 -11.97 -14.34 -19.02
N CYS A 313 -11.56 -14.65 -20.25
CA CYS A 313 -11.06 -13.68 -21.22
C CYS A 313 -12.14 -13.39 -22.25
N PHE A 314 -12.32 -12.11 -22.57
CA PHE A 314 -13.23 -11.61 -23.58
C PHE A 314 -12.52 -10.62 -24.49
N THR A 315 -13.00 -10.52 -25.73
CA THR A 315 -12.66 -9.42 -26.62
C THR A 315 -13.91 -8.61 -26.86
N ARG A 316 -13.81 -7.28 -26.74
CA ARG A 316 -14.89 -6.38 -27.09
C ARG A 316 -15.10 -6.44 -28.60
N THR A 317 -16.33 -6.66 -29.04
CA THR A 317 -16.69 -6.58 -30.45
C THR A 317 -16.95 -5.12 -30.82
N ALA A 318 -16.42 -4.64 -31.94
CA ALA A 318 -16.85 -3.38 -32.53
C ALA A 318 -18.38 -3.35 -32.68
N ASP A 319 -19.00 -2.21 -32.40
CA ASP A 319 -20.45 -2.08 -32.38
C ASP A 319 -21.04 -2.31 -33.80
N GLU A 320 -21.66 -3.48 -34.03
CA GLU A 320 -22.69 -3.65 -35.08
C GLU A 320 -24.06 -3.08 -34.64
N ILE A 321 -24.09 -2.37 -33.51
CA ILE A 321 -25.31 -1.88 -32.84
C ILE A 321 -26.00 -0.72 -33.60
N ALA A 322 -25.35 -0.12 -34.61
CA ALA A 322 -25.97 0.93 -35.43
C ALA A 322 -26.94 0.40 -36.53
N SER A 323 -26.96 -0.91 -36.81
CA SER A 323 -27.70 -1.46 -37.98
C SER A 323 -29.14 -1.90 -37.71
N GLN A 324 -29.55 -2.02 -36.44
CA GLN A 324 -30.86 -2.61 -36.09
C GLN A 324 -31.92 -1.60 -35.68
N GLN A 325 -31.56 -0.34 -35.37
CA GLN A 325 -32.55 0.71 -35.08
C GLN A 325 -33.09 1.44 -36.33
N SER A 326 -32.42 1.33 -37.48
CA SER A 326 -32.88 1.97 -38.73
C SER A 326 -33.93 1.16 -39.51
N ILE A 327 -34.12 -0.11 -39.17
CA ILE A 327 -35.08 -1.00 -39.85
C ILE A 327 -36.49 -0.93 -39.21
N ASP A 328 -36.59 -0.51 -37.95
CA ASP A 328 -37.87 -0.49 -37.21
C ASP A 328 -38.59 0.88 -37.25
N GLU A 329 -37.91 1.96 -37.64
CA GLU A 329 -38.55 3.27 -37.90
C GLU A 329 -39.01 3.46 -39.36
N SER A 330 -38.75 2.47 -40.23
CA SER A 330 -39.13 2.51 -41.65
C SER A 330 -40.20 1.47 -42.04
N ARG A 331 -40.91 0.88 -41.06
CA ARG A 331 -42.02 -0.05 -41.28
C ARG A 331 -43.37 0.50 -40.85
#